data_AF-A0A1X1B1X9-F1
#
_entry.id   AF-A0A1X1B1X9-F1
#
_cell.length_a   1.000
_cell.length_b   1.000
_cell.length_c   1.000
_cell.angle_alpha   90.00
_cell.angle_beta   90.00
_cell.angle_gamma   90.00
#
_symmetry.space_group_name_H-M   'P 1'
#
loop_
_entity.id
_entity.type
_entity.pdbx_description
1 polymer ?
#
loop_
_entity_poly.entity_id
_entity_poly.type
_entity_poly.pdbx_seq_one_letter_code
_entity_poly.pdbx_strand_id
1 'polypeptide(L)'
;MNAHNDFDPFTALTIGDVPVAPDADFARRLRTRLERGLDLPEGVTMTTDALPETSAAATSVVVERPGALPYLTVADPAAAIDWYVANLGADLRGEPILMDDGSIGHAELLIGGGVIYLAGEFAELGLKGPAPQSVSVSLMLPVPDTDSALRAARDGGAEVQREPYDAHDTRTGVIIDPFGHRWMLTGPVAASTGSPEQIRRGDLGYCSLWTADVDRAAAFYGSVLGWQFDAATGQVTNLSQRLGIYGVQSDQGMLCAYAVDDIDQARADIIAAGGAPNELQQFPFGDLLDAVDNQGVSFAVYRPTGDDPRPSLNATGHGELTYMTHYTPDSGLLREFYGSVLGWTFSGGRMDDGWEVENNHPMTGIAGGQESSAAVPMWVVDDIEVAVQRVRDGGGTVINGPEQQSYAISAECLDDQGAHFYLGQY
;
A
#
# COMPACT_ATOMS: atom_id res chain seq x y z
N MET A 1 50.55 -3.72 60.47
CA MET A 1 49.52 -4.28 61.36
C MET A 1 48.22 -4.24 60.57
N ASN A 2 47.95 -5.29 59.78
CA ASN A 2 46.83 -5.32 58.84
C ASN A 2 45.67 -6.06 59.51
N ALA A 3 44.56 -5.37 59.75
CA ALA A 3 43.31 -5.98 60.20
C ALA A 3 42.59 -6.58 58.98
N HIS A 4 42.39 -7.90 59.00
CA HIS A 4 41.49 -8.61 58.08
C HIS A 4 40.04 -8.34 58.49
N ASN A 5 39.19 -8.07 57.50
CA ASN A 5 37.77 -7.85 57.66
C ASN A 5 37.06 -9.18 57.36
N ASP A 6 36.67 -9.92 58.42
CA ASP A 6 35.94 -11.19 58.33
C ASP A 6 34.44 -10.92 58.12
N PHE A 7 34.02 -10.75 56.87
CA PHE A 7 32.59 -10.78 56.51
C PHE A 7 32.28 -12.10 55.81
N ASP A 8 31.60 -13.01 56.50
CA ASP A 8 31.15 -14.29 55.94
C ASP A 8 29.92 -14.07 55.03
N PRO A 9 30.03 -14.30 53.71
CA PRO A 9 28.94 -14.08 52.75
C PRO A 9 27.74 -15.01 52.95
N PHE A 10 27.84 -16.04 53.80
CA PHE A 10 26.74 -16.97 54.07
C PHE A 10 25.87 -16.58 55.28
N THR A 11 26.18 -15.47 55.96
CA THR A 11 25.40 -14.99 57.12
C THR A 11 23.92 -14.73 56.77
N ALA A 12 23.62 -14.31 55.54
CA ALA A 12 22.26 -14.07 55.06
C ALA A 12 21.36 -15.33 55.09
N LEU A 13 21.94 -16.54 55.00
CA LEU A 13 21.20 -17.81 55.04
C LEU A 13 20.81 -18.25 56.45
N THR A 14 21.31 -17.57 57.49
CA THR A 14 20.97 -17.87 58.90
C THR A 14 19.82 -17.02 59.44
N ILE A 15 19.37 -16.03 58.66
CA ILE A 15 18.19 -15.23 59.00
C ILE A 15 16.96 -16.07 58.63
N GLY A 16 16.29 -16.64 59.62
CA GLY A 16 15.06 -17.39 59.40
C GLY A 16 14.00 -16.51 58.74
N ASP A 17 13.42 -16.98 57.63
CA ASP A 17 12.30 -16.33 56.96
C ASP A 17 11.14 -16.13 57.95
N VAL A 18 10.82 -14.86 58.22
CA VAL A 18 9.61 -14.51 58.97
C VAL A 18 8.43 -14.78 58.04
N PRO A 19 7.45 -15.63 58.42
CA PRO A 19 6.31 -15.92 57.57
C PRO A 19 5.55 -14.63 57.23
N VAL A 20 5.60 -14.22 55.96
CA VAL A 20 4.79 -13.12 55.45
C VAL A 20 3.40 -13.68 55.18
N ALA A 21 2.37 -13.09 55.79
CA ALA A 21 0.99 -13.45 55.48
C ALA A 21 0.74 -13.18 53.98
N PRO A 22 0.12 -14.12 53.24
CA PRO A 22 -0.10 -13.94 51.81
C PRO A 22 -0.96 -12.71 51.55
N ASP A 23 -0.69 -12.05 50.43
CA ASP A 23 -1.48 -10.93 49.93
C ASP A 23 -2.99 -11.26 49.99
N ALA A 24 -3.76 -10.39 50.64
CA ALA A 24 -5.16 -10.64 50.93
C ALA A 24 -6.02 -10.72 49.66
N ASP A 25 -5.62 -10.01 48.59
CA ASP A 25 -6.30 -10.09 47.30
C ASP A 25 -6.02 -11.41 46.60
N PHE A 26 -4.78 -11.89 46.64
CA PHE A 26 -4.39 -13.20 46.14
C PHE A 26 -5.12 -14.32 46.87
N ALA A 27 -5.15 -14.29 48.21
CA ALA A 27 -5.86 -15.28 49.01
C ALA A 27 -7.37 -15.30 48.70
N ARG A 28 -7.98 -14.13 48.47
CA ARG A 28 -9.39 -14.02 48.07
C ARG A 28 -9.64 -14.61 46.67
N ARG A 29 -8.81 -14.26 45.68
CA ARG A 29 -8.91 -14.81 44.31
C ARG A 29 -8.75 -16.32 44.30
N LEU A 30 -7.78 -16.85 45.07
CA LEU A 30 -7.56 -18.28 45.18
C LEU A 30 -8.74 -18.99 45.84
N ARG A 31 -9.30 -18.43 46.91
CA ARG A 31 -10.49 -18.98 47.57
C ARG A 31 -11.69 -19.03 46.63
N THR A 32 -11.98 -17.94 45.91
CA THR A 32 -13.07 -17.91 44.92
C THR A 32 -12.88 -18.95 43.81
N ARG A 33 -11.64 -19.19 43.37
CA ARG A 33 -11.34 -20.22 42.36
C ARG A 33 -11.56 -21.64 42.89
N LEU A 34 -11.19 -21.90 44.15
CA LEU A 34 -11.39 -23.20 44.79
C LEU A 34 -12.87 -23.48 45.07
N GLU A 35 -13.62 -22.48 45.55
CA GLU A 35 -15.07 -22.58 45.78
C GLU A 35 -15.81 -22.90 44.46
N ARG A 36 -15.46 -22.22 43.36
CA ARG A 36 -15.99 -22.54 42.02
C ARG A 36 -15.65 -23.96 41.55
N GLY A 37 -14.50 -24.50 41.95
CA GLY A 37 -14.10 -25.86 41.62
C GLY A 37 -14.84 -26.92 42.44
N LEU A 38 -15.35 -26.57 43.63
CA LEU A 38 -16.09 -27.47 44.51
C LEU A 38 -17.58 -27.62 44.11
N ASP A 39 -18.13 -26.69 43.32
CA ASP A 39 -19.50 -26.75 42.77
C ASP A 39 -19.61 -27.58 41.47
N LEU A 40 -18.54 -28.27 41.06
CA LEU A 40 -18.57 -29.19 39.93
C LEU A 40 -19.25 -30.51 40.34
N PRO A 41 -20.21 -31.06 39.56
CA PRO A 41 -20.91 -32.29 39.92
C PRO A 41 -19.94 -33.49 40.02
N GLU A 42 -20.06 -34.27 41.10
CA GLU A 42 -19.26 -35.49 41.32
C GLU A 42 -19.52 -36.52 40.21
N GLY A 43 -18.47 -36.85 39.46
CA GLY A 43 -18.53 -37.77 38.30
C GLY A 43 -17.62 -37.41 37.13
N VAL A 44 -16.84 -36.32 37.21
CA VAL A 44 -15.87 -35.95 36.18
C VAL A 44 -14.60 -36.80 36.34
N THR A 45 -14.39 -37.71 35.40
CA THR A 45 -13.10 -38.37 35.19
C THR A 45 -12.07 -37.30 34.79
N MET A 46 -11.01 -37.13 35.59
CA MET A 46 -9.85 -36.29 35.24
C MET A 46 -9.08 -36.97 34.10
N THR A 47 -9.46 -36.68 32.86
CA THR A 47 -8.69 -37.03 31.67
C THR A 47 -7.52 -36.05 31.54
N THR A 48 -6.32 -36.55 31.24
CA THR A 48 -5.12 -35.73 30.96
C THR A 48 -5.10 -35.13 29.55
N ASP A 49 -6.21 -35.24 28.82
CA ASP A 49 -6.39 -34.61 27.53
C ASP A 49 -6.93 -33.20 27.74
N ALA A 50 -6.12 -32.22 27.29
CA ALA A 50 -6.49 -30.82 27.27
C ALA A 50 -7.83 -30.63 26.57
N LEU A 51 -8.76 -29.93 27.23
CA LEU A 51 -9.96 -29.41 26.59
C LEU A 51 -9.52 -28.50 25.43
N PRO A 52 -10.14 -28.59 24.24
CA PRO A 52 -9.89 -27.60 23.20
C PRO A 52 -10.46 -26.28 23.71
N GLU A 53 -9.58 -25.38 24.14
CA GLU A 53 -9.93 -23.98 24.24
C GLU A 53 -10.34 -23.53 22.84
N THR A 54 -11.60 -23.16 22.67
CA THR A 54 -12.01 -22.27 21.58
C THR A 54 -11.45 -20.87 21.88
N SER A 55 -10.12 -20.79 21.91
CA SER A 55 -9.40 -19.56 21.70
C SER A 55 -9.45 -19.35 20.20
N ALA A 56 -10.15 -18.30 19.77
CA ALA A 56 -9.88 -17.73 18.46
C ALA A 56 -8.38 -17.50 18.44
N ALA A 57 -7.66 -18.29 17.64
CA ALA A 57 -6.24 -18.16 17.50
C ALA A 57 -5.99 -16.74 16.97
N ALA A 58 -5.71 -15.82 17.88
CA ALA A 58 -4.89 -14.68 17.54
C ALA A 58 -3.62 -15.32 16.99
N THR A 59 -3.41 -15.19 15.69
CA THR A 59 -2.16 -15.50 15.02
C THR A 59 -1.10 -14.65 15.71
N SER A 60 -0.50 -15.20 16.76
CA SER A 60 0.66 -14.58 17.37
C SER A 60 1.76 -14.67 16.32
N VAL A 61 2.05 -13.55 15.67
CA VAL A 61 3.21 -13.44 14.80
C VAL A 61 4.41 -13.85 15.64
N VAL A 62 5.04 -14.98 15.29
CA VAL A 62 6.29 -15.41 15.92
C VAL A 62 7.35 -14.45 15.41
N VAL A 63 7.57 -13.36 16.14
CA VAL A 63 8.72 -12.48 15.90
C VAL A 63 9.93 -13.24 16.44
N GLU A 64 10.74 -13.81 15.54
CA GLU A 64 12.06 -14.33 15.94
C GLU A 64 12.81 -13.21 16.66
N ARG A 65 13.38 -13.50 17.85
CA ARG A 65 14.13 -12.48 18.59
C ARG A 65 15.35 -12.07 17.75
N PRO A 66 15.45 -10.80 17.31
CA PRO A 66 16.54 -10.39 16.46
C PRO A 66 17.89 -10.54 17.19
N GLY A 67 18.89 -11.07 16.50
CA GLY A 67 20.25 -11.25 17.05
C GLY A 67 21.01 -9.93 17.28
N ALA A 68 20.52 -8.82 16.72
CA ALA A 68 21.04 -7.48 16.91
C ALA A 68 19.88 -6.51 17.16
N LEU A 69 20.07 -5.62 18.14
CA LEU A 69 19.13 -4.56 18.47
C LEU A 69 19.55 -3.26 17.77
N PRO A 70 18.72 -2.66 16.91
CA PRO A 70 19.10 -1.44 16.23
C PRO A 70 19.13 -0.27 17.23
N TYR A 71 20.17 0.56 17.08
CA TYR A 71 20.31 1.82 17.79
C TYR A 71 20.27 2.95 16.78
N LEU A 72 19.14 3.63 16.72
CA LEU A 72 18.90 4.73 15.79
C LEU A 72 19.54 6.01 16.33
N THR A 73 20.27 6.69 15.45
CA THR A 73 20.78 8.03 15.72
C THR A 73 20.03 9.01 14.84
N VAL A 74 19.61 10.14 15.42
CA VAL A 74 18.79 11.16 14.75
C VAL A 74 19.22 12.56 15.20
N ALA A 75 19.02 13.56 14.34
CA ALA A 75 19.33 14.96 14.67
C ALA A 75 18.40 15.52 15.77
N ASP A 76 17.11 15.17 15.74
CA ASP A 76 16.11 15.58 16.73
C ASP A 76 15.47 14.34 17.38
N PRO A 77 16.01 13.84 18.50
CA PRO A 77 15.51 12.62 19.14
C PRO A 77 14.15 12.79 19.80
N ALA A 78 13.77 14.01 20.21
CA ALA A 78 12.45 14.25 20.78
C ALA A 78 11.37 14.17 19.69
N ALA A 79 11.58 14.84 18.56
CA ALA A 79 10.68 14.75 17.41
C ALA A 79 10.58 13.32 16.87
N ALA A 80 11.68 12.55 16.88
CA ALA A 80 11.67 11.16 16.45
C ALA A 80 10.86 10.25 17.36
N ILE A 81 10.98 10.41 18.68
CA ILE A 81 10.15 9.67 19.64
C ILE A 81 8.67 9.96 19.38
N ASP A 82 8.29 11.24 19.30
CA ASP A 82 6.90 11.64 19.05
C ASP A 82 6.37 11.06 17.74
N TRP A 83 7.19 11.08 16.69
CA TRP A 83 6.83 10.55 15.38
C TRP A 83 6.65 9.03 15.40
N TYR A 84 7.56 8.27 16.03
CA TYR A 84 7.43 6.82 16.12
C TYR A 84 6.23 6.38 16.95
N VAL A 85 5.92 7.11 18.02
CA VAL A 85 4.70 6.87 18.83
C VAL A 85 3.45 7.10 17.98
N ALA A 86 3.37 8.24 17.29
CA ALA A 86 2.18 8.62 16.54
C ALA A 86 1.94 7.77 15.28
N ASN A 87 3.00 7.42 14.55
CA ASN A 87 2.87 6.89 13.19
C ASN A 87 3.22 5.39 13.06
N LEU A 88 4.07 4.86 13.95
CA LEU A 88 4.45 3.44 13.95
C LEU A 88 3.97 2.69 15.22
N GLY A 89 3.22 3.36 16.10
CA GLY A 89 2.65 2.76 17.30
C GLY A 89 3.71 2.33 18.31
N ALA A 90 4.83 3.06 18.40
CA ALA A 90 5.83 2.81 19.42
C ALA A 90 5.34 3.26 20.81
N ASP A 91 5.83 2.59 21.85
CA ASP A 91 5.68 3.03 23.24
C ASP A 91 7.05 3.42 23.81
N LEU A 92 7.15 4.64 24.36
CA LEU A 92 8.35 5.07 25.07
C LEU A 92 8.46 4.32 26.41
N ARG A 93 9.58 3.62 26.60
CA ARG A 93 9.83 2.84 27.81
C ARG A 93 10.68 3.63 28.79
N GLY A 94 10.02 4.09 29.87
CA GLY A 94 10.69 4.85 30.93
C GLY A 94 11.09 6.25 30.48
N GLU A 95 11.90 6.92 31.29
CA GLU A 95 12.39 8.26 30.97
C GLU A 95 13.67 8.19 30.12
N PRO A 96 13.78 8.98 29.03
CA PRO A 96 15.02 9.09 28.27
C PRO A 96 16.20 9.53 29.16
N ILE A 97 17.38 8.96 28.91
CA ILE A 97 18.61 9.37 29.55
C ILE A 97 19.14 10.60 28.83
N LEU A 98 19.28 11.69 29.57
CA LEU A 98 19.81 12.96 29.07
C LEU A 98 21.32 13.04 29.27
N MET A 99 22.00 13.67 28.31
CA MET A 99 23.39 14.09 28.45
C MET A 99 23.48 15.43 29.20
N ASP A 100 24.70 15.83 29.56
CA ASP A 100 24.98 17.09 30.29
C ASP A 100 24.49 18.35 29.55
N ASP A 101 24.39 18.28 28.23
CA ASP A 101 23.88 19.35 27.36
C ASP A 101 22.35 19.34 27.18
N GLY A 102 21.65 18.38 27.81
CA GLY A 102 20.20 18.22 27.75
C GLY A 102 19.69 17.44 26.54
N SER A 103 20.56 16.98 25.64
CA SER A 103 20.16 16.10 24.54
C SER A 103 19.87 14.68 25.02
N ILE A 104 19.04 13.93 24.27
CA ILE A 104 18.72 12.54 24.59
C ILE A 104 19.90 11.66 24.18
N GLY A 105 20.64 11.15 25.15
CA GLY A 105 21.73 10.19 24.93
C GLY A 105 21.23 8.76 24.75
N HIS A 106 20.07 8.41 25.31
CA HIS A 106 19.46 7.09 25.16
C HIS A 106 17.96 7.11 25.45
N ALA A 107 17.18 6.44 24.61
CA ALA A 107 15.78 6.11 24.83
C ALA A 107 15.50 4.69 24.32
N GLU A 108 14.55 4.01 24.97
CA GLU A 108 14.05 2.71 24.54
C GLU A 108 12.61 2.84 24.04
N LEU A 109 12.34 2.34 22.83
CA LEU A 109 11.00 2.32 22.23
C LEU A 109 10.57 0.87 22.05
N LEU A 110 9.43 0.49 22.62
CA LEU A 110 8.80 -0.80 22.30
C LEU A 110 7.99 -0.63 21.01
N ILE A 111 8.22 -1.51 20.03
CA ILE A 111 7.55 -1.43 18.73
C ILE A 111 7.55 -2.79 18.05
N GLY A 112 6.44 -3.17 17.40
CA GLY A 112 6.33 -4.45 16.67
C GLY A 112 6.63 -5.71 17.52
N GLY A 113 6.42 -5.65 18.84
CA GLY A 113 6.76 -6.73 19.78
C GLY A 113 8.26 -6.83 20.14
N GLY A 114 9.10 -5.92 19.63
CA GLY A 114 10.50 -5.78 19.97
C GLY A 114 10.82 -4.47 20.68
N VAL A 115 12.12 -4.16 20.75
CA VAL A 115 12.64 -2.88 21.27
C VAL A 115 13.60 -2.30 20.23
N ILE A 116 13.65 -0.98 20.12
CA ILE A 116 14.73 -0.25 19.44
C ILE A 116 15.32 0.76 20.40
N TYR A 117 16.61 1.08 20.22
CA TYR A 117 17.26 2.16 20.95
C TYR A 117 17.34 3.42 20.10
N LEU A 118 17.29 4.58 20.74
CA LEU A 118 17.32 5.87 20.08
C LEU A 118 18.20 6.87 20.83
N ALA A 119 18.99 7.65 20.09
CA ALA A 119 19.83 8.73 20.63
C ALA A 119 19.90 9.90 19.65
N GLY A 120 20.20 11.08 20.20
CA GLY A 120 20.68 12.22 19.45
C GLY A 120 22.06 11.96 18.84
N GLU A 121 22.43 12.77 17.85
CA GLU A 121 23.76 12.69 17.23
C GLU A 121 24.90 12.95 18.24
N PHE A 122 25.98 12.19 18.08
CA PHE A 122 27.24 12.41 18.78
C PHE A 122 28.38 12.36 17.76
N ALA A 123 28.52 13.45 17.02
CA ALA A 123 29.41 13.53 15.85
C ALA A 123 30.88 13.21 16.16
N GLU A 124 31.35 13.50 17.38
CA GLU A 124 32.73 13.22 17.82
C GLU A 124 33.04 11.71 17.89
N LEU A 125 32.02 10.87 18.12
CA LEU A 125 32.12 9.40 18.11
C LEU A 125 31.67 8.79 16.77
N GLY A 126 31.36 9.63 15.79
CA GLY A 126 30.85 9.19 14.49
C GLY A 126 29.40 8.73 14.49
N LEU A 127 28.66 8.93 15.58
CA LEU A 127 27.22 8.63 15.65
C LEU A 127 26.45 9.79 15.01
N LYS A 128 25.92 9.56 13.81
CA LYS A 128 25.15 10.53 13.04
C LYS A 128 23.92 9.87 12.46
N GLY A 129 22.87 10.67 12.25
CA GLY A 129 21.73 10.24 11.47
C GLY A 129 22.11 9.91 10.02
N PRO A 130 21.30 9.12 9.33
CA PRO A 130 21.47 8.87 7.90
C PRO A 130 21.54 10.19 7.13
N ALA A 131 22.47 10.29 6.18
CA ALA A 131 22.41 11.36 5.19
C ALA A 131 21.15 11.16 4.32
N PRO A 132 20.55 12.24 3.77
CA PRO A 132 19.39 12.11 2.89
C PRO A 132 19.63 11.07 1.79
N GLN A 133 18.68 10.14 1.64
CA GLN A 133 18.73 9.02 0.67
C GLN A 133 19.91 8.04 0.84
N SER A 134 20.67 8.12 1.94
CA SER A 134 21.76 7.19 2.24
C SER A 134 21.28 6.05 3.13
N VAL A 135 21.02 4.89 2.54
CA VAL A 135 20.52 3.70 3.26
C VAL A 135 21.64 2.68 3.43
N SER A 136 22.09 2.47 4.66
CA SER A 136 23.08 1.41 4.98
C SER A 136 22.43 0.10 5.40
N VAL A 137 21.23 0.17 6.00
CA VAL A 137 20.44 -0.97 6.49
C VAL A 137 18.95 -0.70 6.30
N SER A 138 18.14 -1.76 6.36
CA SER A 138 16.68 -1.65 6.41
C SER A 138 16.14 -2.31 7.66
N LEU A 139 15.24 -1.63 8.33
CA LEU A 139 14.60 -2.09 9.55
C LEU A 139 13.28 -2.76 9.17
N MET A 140 13.17 -4.07 9.36
CA MET A 140 11.90 -4.76 9.19
C MET A 140 11.06 -4.56 10.44
N LEU A 141 9.87 -3.99 10.28
CA LEU A 141 8.91 -3.80 11.34
C LEU A 141 7.66 -4.64 11.05
N PRO A 142 7.38 -5.67 11.86
CA PRO A 142 6.11 -6.38 11.77
C PRO A 142 4.95 -5.45 12.16
N VAL A 143 3.95 -5.36 11.29
CA VAL A 143 2.73 -4.57 11.51
C VAL A 143 1.50 -5.46 11.32
N PRO A 144 0.40 -5.20 12.03
CA PRO A 144 -0.82 -5.99 11.88
C PRO A 144 -1.52 -5.76 10.53
N ASP A 145 -1.37 -4.56 9.96
CA ASP A 145 -1.93 -4.13 8.68
C ASP A 145 -0.94 -3.17 8.01
N THR A 146 -0.40 -3.60 6.87
CA THR A 146 0.61 -2.88 6.11
C THR A 146 0.08 -1.59 5.48
N ASP A 147 -1.13 -1.61 4.92
CA ASP A 147 -1.72 -0.45 4.24
C ASP A 147 -2.08 0.64 5.26
N SER A 148 -2.60 0.24 6.42
CA SER A 148 -2.89 1.17 7.51
C SER A 148 -1.61 1.79 8.10
N ALA A 149 -0.57 0.98 8.33
CA ALA A 149 0.72 1.49 8.80
C ALA A 149 1.40 2.42 7.79
N LEU A 150 1.34 2.07 6.49
CA LEU A 150 1.91 2.90 5.43
C LEU A 150 1.19 4.25 5.33
N ARG A 151 -0.15 4.27 5.40
CA ARG A 151 -0.92 5.52 5.42
C ARG A 151 -0.56 6.40 6.59
N ALA A 152 -0.51 5.85 7.81
CA ALA A 152 -0.11 6.61 8.99
C ALA A 152 1.29 7.21 8.84
N ALA A 153 2.26 6.42 8.36
CA ALA A 153 3.61 6.92 8.11
C ALA A 153 3.66 8.04 7.05
N ARG A 154 2.90 7.89 5.95
CA ARG A 154 2.78 8.89 4.88
C ARG A 154 2.20 10.19 5.41
N ASP A 155 1.10 10.11 6.16
CA ASP A 155 0.44 11.28 6.78
C ASP A 155 1.38 11.97 7.80
N GLY A 156 2.24 11.19 8.43
CA GLY A 156 3.33 11.67 9.29
C GLY A 156 4.53 12.27 8.54
N GLY A 157 4.53 12.31 7.20
CA GLY A 157 5.60 12.89 6.40
C GLY A 157 6.75 11.93 6.04
N ALA A 158 6.56 10.61 6.19
CA ALA A 158 7.51 9.65 5.62
C ALA A 158 7.41 9.61 4.09
N GLU A 159 8.55 9.44 3.43
CA GLU A 159 8.63 9.21 1.98
C GLU A 159 8.31 7.74 1.71
N VAL A 160 7.27 7.46 0.92
CA VAL A 160 6.95 6.11 0.46
C VAL A 160 7.87 5.74 -0.70
N GLN A 161 8.87 4.89 -0.44
CA GLN A 161 9.76 4.38 -1.49
C GLN A 161 9.10 3.29 -2.33
N ARG A 162 8.25 2.46 -1.71
CA ARG A 162 7.53 1.38 -2.38
C ARG A 162 6.15 1.20 -1.74
N GLU A 163 5.12 1.27 -2.58
CA GLU A 163 3.74 0.95 -2.20
C GLU A 163 3.61 -0.53 -1.78
N PRO A 164 2.54 -0.90 -1.04
CA PRO A 164 2.38 -2.25 -0.56
C PRO A 164 2.29 -3.24 -1.71
N TYR A 165 3.07 -4.30 -1.62
CA TYR A 165 3.06 -5.42 -2.55
C TYR A 165 3.02 -6.73 -1.77
N ASP A 166 2.44 -7.75 -2.39
CA ASP A 166 2.33 -9.08 -1.79
C ASP A 166 3.47 -9.96 -2.31
N ALA A 167 4.26 -10.50 -1.39
CA ALA A 167 5.34 -11.44 -1.68
C ALA A 167 5.59 -12.36 -0.48
N HIS A 168 5.87 -13.64 -0.76
CA HIS A 168 6.22 -14.63 0.26
C HIS A 168 5.19 -14.70 1.42
N ASP A 169 3.89 -14.69 1.09
CA ASP A 169 2.77 -14.70 2.04
C ASP A 169 2.73 -13.49 3.01
N THR A 170 3.45 -12.43 2.69
CA THR A 170 3.43 -11.16 3.43
C THR A 170 3.09 -9.99 2.51
N ARG A 171 2.42 -8.99 3.06
CA ARG A 171 2.21 -7.70 2.41
C ARG A 171 3.22 -6.72 2.95
N THR A 172 4.05 -6.14 2.09
CA THR A 172 5.17 -5.28 2.51
C THR A 172 5.12 -3.92 1.83
N GLY A 173 5.27 -2.84 2.60
CA GLY A 173 5.52 -1.48 2.12
C GLY A 173 6.90 -0.99 2.56
N VAL A 174 7.47 -0.01 1.86
CA VAL A 174 8.78 0.56 2.21
C VAL A 174 8.69 2.07 2.33
N ILE A 175 9.23 2.59 3.44
CA ILE A 175 9.31 4.03 3.70
C ILE A 175 10.73 4.48 4.09
N ILE A 176 11.00 5.75 3.90
CA ILE A 176 12.04 6.51 4.59
C ILE A 176 11.34 7.43 5.58
N ASP A 177 11.65 7.30 6.87
CA ASP A 177 11.08 8.19 7.89
C ASP A 177 11.68 9.62 7.77
N PRO A 178 11.09 10.62 8.44
CA PRO A 178 11.60 12.00 8.39
C PRO A 178 13.04 12.18 8.89
N PHE A 179 13.62 11.16 9.53
CA PHE A 179 14.97 11.16 10.09
C PHE A 179 15.95 10.37 9.22
N GLY A 180 15.51 9.85 8.06
CA GLY A 180 16.33 9.20 7.05
C GLY A 180 16.47 7.68 7.22
N HIS A 181 15.82 7.06 8.21
CA HIS A 181 15.91 5.60 8.39
C HIS A 181 14.92 4.87 7.47
N ARG A 182 15.39 3.77 6.86
CA ARG A 182 14.57 2.95 5.97
C ARG A 182 13.86 1.84 6.72
N TRP A 183 12.54 1.80 6.57
CA TRP A 183 11.67 0.80 7.18
C TRP A 183 10.99 -0.07 6.12
N MET A 184 10.89 -1.36 6.41
CA MET A 184 10.03 -2.31 5.70
C MET A 184 8.87 -2.67 6.63
N LEU A 185 7.68 -2.16 6.34
CA LEU A 185 6.47 -2.45 7.09
C LEU A 185 5.90 -3.76 6.54
N THR A 186 5.95 -4.82 7.34
CA THR A 186 5.58 -6.17 6.87
C THR A 186 4.46 -6.72 7.73
N GLY A 187 3.31 -6.96 7.11
CA GLY A 187 2.13 -7.55 7.73
C GLY A 187 1.66 -8.79 6.99
N PRO A 188 0.65 -9.50 7.51
CA PRO A 188 0.03 -10.59 6.78
C PRO A 188 -0.56 -10.06 5.47
N VAL A 189 -0.51 -10.87 4.40
CA VAL A 189 -1.41 -10.64 3.27
C VAL A 189 -2.83 -10.75 3.84
N ALA A 190 -3.62 -9.69 3.72
CA ALA A 190 -4.98 -9.71 4.20
C ALA A 190 -5.72 -10.86 3.48
N ALA A 191 -6.08 -11.91 4.21
CA ALA A 191 -7.16 -12.78 3.75
C ALA A 191 -8.37 -11.86 3.60
N SER A 192 -8.99 -11.79 2.43
CA SER A 192 -10.15 -10.95 2.17
C SER A 192 -11.34 -11.42 3.01
N THR A 193 -11.36 -11.10 4.31
CA THR A 193 -12.43 -11.44 5.24
C THR A 193 -13.31 -10.23 5.55
N GLY A 194 -13.02 -9.07 4.96
CA GLY A 194 -13.97 -7.97 4.82
C GLY A 194 -14.73 -8.08 3.50
N SER A 195 -15.96 -7.59 3.45
CA SER A 195 -16.60 -7.26 2.18
C SER A 195 -15.66 -6.35 1.39
N PRO A 196 -15.39 -6.61 0.10
CA PRO A 196 -14.48 -5.80 -0.70
C PRO A 196 -14.89 -4.34 -0.57
N GLU A 197 -13.89 -3.48 -0.40
CA GLU A 197 -14.12 -2.04 -0.37
C GLU A 197 -14.90 -1.66 -1.62
N GLN A 198 -15.89 -0.77 -1.50
CA GLN A 198 -16.68 -0.35 -2.66
C GLN A 198 -15.90 0.70 -3.44
N ILE A 199 -16.07 0.69 -4.76
CA ILE A 199 -15.48 1.70 -5.62
C ILE A 199 -15.92 3.10 -5.20
N ARG A 200 -14.99 4.05 -5.19
CA ARG A 200 -15.21 5.43 -4.74
C ARG A 200 -15.24 6.39 -5.90
N ARG A 201 -15.78 7.58 -5.67
CA ARG A 201 -15.69 8.71 -6.61
C ARG A 201 -14.24 8.88 -7.09
N GLY A 202 -14.06 8.97 -8.40
CA GLY A 202 -12.78 9.19 -9.06
C GLY A 202 -12.01 7.92 -9.43
N ASP A 203 -12.32 6.77 -8.83
CA ASP A 203 -11.68 5.50 -9.22
C ASP A 203 -12.08 5.10 -10.65
N LEU A 204 -11.19 4.41 -11.35
CA LEU A 204 -11.44 3.85 -12.67
C LEU A 204 -12.24 2.55 -12.54
N GLY A 205 -13.54 2.62 -12.81
CA GLY A 205 -14.40 1.44 -12.72
C GLY A 205 -14.54 0.65 -14.01
N TYR A 206 -14.26 1.29 -15.14
CA TYR A 206 -14.30 0.67 -16.45
C TYR A 206 -13.33 1.38 -17.38
N CYS A 207 -12.68 0.62 -18.26
CA CYS A 207 -11.92 1.18 -19.37
C CYS A 207 -12.24 0.43 -20.66
N SER A 208 -12.00 1.07 -21.80
CA SER A 208 -12.11 0.38 -23.07
C SER A 208 -11.07 0.84 -24.07
N LEU A 209 -10.49 -0.14 -24.75
CA LEU A 209 -9.64 0.11 -25.89
C LEU A 209 -10.51 0.47 -27.10
N TRP A 210 -10.36 1.70 -27.56
CA TRP A 210 -10.97 2.23 -28.77
C TRP A 210 -9.99 2.07 -29.93
N THR A 211 -10.40 1.35 -30.96
CA THR A 211 -9.52 0.93 -32.06
C THR A 211 -10.25 0.95 -33.40
N ALA A 212 -9.52 0.96 -34.52
CA ALA A 212 -10.12 0.88 -35.85
C ALA A 212 -10.60 -0.55 -36.21
N ASP A 213 -9.87 -1.57 -35.75
CA ASP A 213 -10.13 -2.98 -36.05
C ASP A 213 -10.12 -3.81 -34.75
N VAL A 214 -11.32 -4.16 -34.30
CA VAL A 214 -11.55 -4.91 -33.05
C VAL A 214 -10.99 -6.32 -33.12
N ASP A 215 -11.14 -7.00 -34.27
CA ASP A 215 -10.67 -8.38 -34.41
C ASP A 215 -9.14 -8.45 -34.39
N ARG A 216 -8.47 -7.47 -35.03
CA ARG A 216 -7.01 -7.33 -34.96
C ARG A 216 -6.54 -7.02 -33.54
N ALA A 217 -7.17 -6.06 -32.86
CA ALA A 217 -6.81 -5.73 -31.47
C ALA A 217 -7.00 -6.94 -30.56
N ALA A 218 -8.13 -7.64 -30.64
CA ALA A 218 -8.40 -8.83 -29.85
C ALA A 218 -7.35 -9.93 -30.09
N ALA A 219 -6.93 -10.15 -31.34
CA ALA A 219 -5.86 -11.10 -31.65
C ALA A 219 -4.50 -10.65 -31.09
N PHE A 220 -4.15 -9.37 -31.22
CA PHE A 220 -2.91 -8.79 -30.71
C PHE A 220 -2.80 -8.94 -29.19
N TYR A 221 -3.79 -8.41 -28.45
CA TYR A 221 -3.78 -8.45 -26.98
C TYR A 221 -4.03 -9.85 -26.43
N GLY A 222 -4.77 -10.71 -27.16
CA GLY A 222 -4.86 -12.14 -26.83
C GLY A 222 -3.51 -12.86 -26.90
N SER A 223 -2.65 -12.48 -27.85
CA SER A 223 -1.28 -13.01 -27.95
C SER A 223 -0.36 -12.45 -26.87
N VAL A 224 -0.34 -11.12 -26.70
CA VAL A 224 0.61 -10.41 -25.81
C VAL A 224 0.24 -10.60 -24.33
N LEU A 225 -1.03 -10.37 -23.97
CA LEU A 225 -1.53 -10.28 -22.59
C LEU A 225 -2.44 -11.45 -22.20
N GLY A 226 -2.70 -12.40 -23.11
CA GLY A 226 -3.58 -13.53 -22.83
C GLY A 226 -5.06 -13.17 -22.64
N TRP A 227 -5.51 -12.01 -23.15
CA TRP A 227 -6.90 -11.58 -23.04
C TRP A 227 -7.87 -12.54 -23.78
N GLN A 228 -8.97 -12.86 -23.12
CA GLN A 228 -10.08 -13.63 -23.66
C GLN A 228 -11.23 -12.70 -24.03
N PHE A 229 -11.27 -12.28 -25.28
CA PHE A 229 -12.28 -11.37 -25.81
C PHE A 229 -13.55 -12.11 -26.25
N ASP A 230 -14.69 -11.69 -25.73
CA ASP A 230 -16.02 -12.11 -26.19
C ASP A 230 -16.59 -11.07 -27.15
N ALA A 231 -16.59 -11.38 -28.44
CA ALA A 231 -17.10 -10.50 -29.49
C ALA A 231 -18.62 -10.24 -29.39
N ALA A 232 -19.40 -11.09 -28.71
CA ALA A 232 -20.83 -10.87 -28.55
C ALA A 232 -21.15 -9.74 -27.57
N THR A 233 -20.32 -9.59 -26.53
CA THR A 233 -20.46 -8.56 -25.50
C THR A 233 -19.47 -7.40 -25.65
N GLY A 234 -18.43 -7.59 -26.47
CA GLY A 234 -17.33 -6.63 -26.63
C GLY A 234 -16.42 -6.55 -25.40
N GLN A 235 -16.41 -7.58 -24.54
CA GLN A 235 -15.71 -7.58 -23.25
C GLN A 235 -14.53 -8.54 -23.21
N VAL A 236 -13.51 -8.19 -22.43
CA VAL A 236 -12.47 -9.12 -22.00
C VAL A 236 -12.94 -9.82 -20.72
N THR A 237 -12.90 -11.15 -20.70
CA THR A 237 -13.67 -11.97 -19.74
C THR A 237 -12.82 -12.65 -18.67
N ASN A 238 -11.50 -12.58 -18.77
CA ASN A 238 -10.55 -13.26 -17.88
C ASN A 238 -9.74 -12.31 -16.99
N LEU A 239 -10.25 -11.11 -16.74
CA LEU A 239 -9.61 -10.08 -15.92
C LEU A 239 -10.49 -9.75 -14.71
N SER A 240 -9.88 -9.27 -13.62
CA SER A 240 -10.66 -8.77 -12.48
C SER A 240 -11.30 -7.40 -12.78
N GLN A 241 -10.60 -6.53 -13.50
CA GLN A 241 -11.11 -5.24 -13.95
C GLN A 241 -12.01 -5.35 -15.19
N ARG A 242 -12.95 -4.42 -15.32
CA ARG A 242 -13.85 -4.35 -16.48
C ARG A 242 -13.15 -3.65 -17.64
N LEU A 243 -13.03 -4.37 -18.76
CA LEU A 243 -12.35 -3.90 -19.96
C LEU A 243 -13.12 -4.32 -21.21
N GLY A 244 -13.38 -3.34 -22.09
CA GLY A 244 -13.93 -3.57 -23.43
C GLY A 244 -12.96 -3.30 -24.57
N ILE A 245 -13.29 -3.80 -25.77
CA ILE A 245 -12.66 -3.40 -27.02
C ILE A 245 -13.77 -2.95 -27.98
N TYR A 246 -13.69 -1.69 -28.44
CA TYR A 246 -14.72 -1.10 -29.30
C TYR A 246 -14.13 -0.46 -30.55
N GLY A 247 -14.86 -0.62 -31.66
CA GLY A 247 -14.53 -0.04 -32.94
C GLY A 247 -14.94 1.44 -33.00
N VAL A 248 -14.01 2.34 -33.28
CA VAL A 248 -14.26 3.77 -33.46
C VAL A 248 -13.61 4.32 -34.73
N GLN A 249 -14.14 5.42 -35.25
CA GLN A 249 -13.60 6.06 -36.46
C GLN A 249 -12.51 7.11 -36.16
N SER A 250 -12.55 7.71 -34.98
CA SER A 250 -11.58 8.71 -34.47
C SER A 250 -11.30 8.44 -32.99
N ASP A 251 -10.30 9.15 -32.44
CA ASP A 251 -10.02 9.17 -30.99
C ASP A 251 -9.66 7.78 -30.43
N GLN A 252 -8.86 7.03 -31.18
CA GLN A 252 -8.33 5.74 -30.77
C GLN A 252 -7.43 5.86 -29.54
N GLY A 253 -7.39 4.82 -28.72
CA GLY A 253 -6.66 4.79 -27.46
C GLY A 253 -7.54 4.25 -26.34
N MET A 254 -7.20 4.59 -25.09
CA MET A 254 -7.95 4.12 -23.94
C MET A 254 -9.00 5.16 -23.51
N LEU A 255 -10.28 4.76 -23.54
CA LEU A 255 -11.35 5.50 -22.87
C LEU A 255 -11.39 5.06 -21.39
N CYS A 256 -11.39 6.03 -20.48
CA CYS A 256 -11.50 5.79 -19.04
C CYS A 256 -12.87 6.24 -18.52
N ALA A 257 -13.55 5.38 -17.76
CA ALA A 257 -14.83 5.68 -17.12
C ALA A 257 -14.69 5.66 -15.59
N TYR A 258 -14.90 6.81 -14.98
CA TYR A 258 -14.69 7.02 -13.55
C TYR A 258 -15.99 6.94 -12.75
N ALA A 259 -15.92 6.36 -11.56
CA ALA A 259 -17.06 6.30 -10.66
C ALA A 259 -17.42 7.70 -10.14
N VAL A 260 -18.72 8.00 -10.07
CA VAL A 260 -19.27 9.20 -9.43
C VAL A 260 -20.47 8.85 -8.56
N ASP A 261 -20.70 9.64 -7.52
CA ASP A 261 -21.83 9.44 -6.59
C ASP A 261 -23.18 9.83 -7.22
N ASP A 262 -23.16 10.86 -8.08
CA ASP A 262 -24.31 11.46 -8.74
C ASP A 262 -23.93 11.95 -10.15
N ILE A 263 -24.57 11.37 -11.18
CA ILE A 263 -24.32 11.69 -12.59
C ILE A 263 -24.80 13.09 -12.96
N ASP A 264 -25.90 13.57 -12.39
CA ASP A 264 -26.43 14.90 -12.71
C ASP A 264 -25.53 15.99 -12.13
N GLN A 265 -25.00 15.77 -10.91
CA GLN A 265 -23.98 16.64 -10.34
C GLN A 265 -22.68 16.59 -11.16
N ALA A 266 -22.20 15.39 -11.52
CA ALA A 266 -21.02 15.25 -12.35
C ALA A 266 -21.17 15.96 -13.70
N ARG A 267 -22.34 15.88 -14.34
CA ARG A 267 -22.66 16.63 -15.56
C ARG A 267 -22.51 18.14 -15.36
N ALA A 268 -23.04 18.68 -14.26
CA ALA A 268 -22.93 20.09 -13.93
C ALA A 268 -21.47 20.52 -13.68
N ASP A 269 -20.71 19.69 -12.96
CA ASP A 269 -19.30 19.94 -12.65
C ASP A 269 -18.44 19.93 -13.93
N ILE A 270 -18.70 18.99 -14.86
CA ILE A 270 -18.03 18.92 -16.17
C ILE A 270 -18.25 20.21 -16.96
N ILE A 271 -19.50 20.69 -17.03
CA ILE A 271 -19.82 21.95 -17.74
C ILE A 271 -19.12 23.14 -17.06
N ALA A 272 -19.15 23.19 -15.73
CA ALA A 272 -18.53 24.27 -14.96
C ALA A 272 -17.00 24.31 -15.13
N ALA A 273 -16.36 23.15 -15.26
CA ALA A 273 -14.94 23.01 -15.52
C ALA A 273 -14.53 23.24 -16.99
N GLY A 274 -15.49 23.54 -17.88
CA GLY A 274 -15.24 23.82 -19.29
C GLY A 274 -15.24 22.59 -20.22
N GLY A 275 -15.68 21.44 -19.72
CA GLY A 275 -15.89 20.23 -20.52
C GLY A 275 -17.27 20.18 -21.19
N ALA A 276 -17.47 19.18 -22.03
CA ALA A 276 -18.70 18.96 -22.79
C ALA A 276 -19.26 17.55 -22.51
N PRO A 277 -20.31 17.40 -21.68
CA PRO A 277 -20.95 16.11 -21.47
C PRO A 277 -21.86 15.77 -22.67
N ASN A 278 -21.86 14.50 -23.08
CA ASN A 278 -22.68 13.96 -24.14
C ASN A 278 -24.02 13.40 -23.59
N GLU A 279 -24.66 12.53 -24.38
CA GLU A 279 -25.86 11.82 -23.99
C GLU A 279 -25.58 10.73 -22.95
N LEU A 280 -26.52 10.55 -22.03
CA LEU A 280 -26.48 9.48 -21.04
C LEU A 280 -26.85 8.16 -21.71
N GLN A 281 -26.05 7.13 -21.50
CA GLN A 281 -26.25 5.78 -22.01
C GLN A 281 -26.48 4.81 -20.87
N GLN A 282 -27.33 3.80 -21.09
CA GLN A 282 -27.62 2.78 -20.08
C GLN A 282 -26.87 1.48 -20.42
N PHE A 283 -26.03 1.03 -19.50
CA PHE A 283 -25.35 -0.26 -19.58
C PHE A 283 -25.80 -1.19 -18.45
N PRO A 284 -25.60 -2.52 -18.60
CA PRO A 284 -25.88 -3.47 -17.51
C PRO A 284 -25.14 -3.16 -16.20
N PHE A 285 -24.01 -2.44 -16.26
CA PHE A 285 -23.20 -2.07 -15.10
C PHE A 285 -23.52 -0.67 -14.53
N GLY A 286 -24.44 0.09 -15.15
CA GLY A 286 -24.83 1.41 -14.69
C GLY A 286 -25.13 2.39 -15.82
N ASP A 287 -25.66 3.56 -15.44
CA ASP A 287 -25.79 4.70 -16.34
C ASP A 287 -24.39 5.31 -16.56
N LEU A 288 -24.01 5.52 -17.81
CA LEU A 288 -22.72 6.04 -18.23
C LEU A 288 -22.91 7.33 -19.03
N LEU A 289 -22.20 8.37 -18.62
CA LEU A 289 -22.17 9.67 -19.26
C LEU A 289 -20.81 9.86 -19.93
N ASP A 290 -20.78 9.77 -21.25
CA ASP A 290 -19.61 10.18 -22.04
C ASP A 290 -19.43 11.70 -21.95
N ALA A 291 -18.18 12.15 -22.00
CA ALA A 291 -17.83 13.55 -21.97
C ALA A 291 -16.50 13.80 -22.70
N VAL A 292 -16.26 15.07 -23.00
CA VAL A 292 -14.97 15.58 -23.45
C VAL A 292 -14.49 16.59 -22.41
N ASP A 293 -13.24 16.47 -21.97
CA ASP A 293 -12.67 17.41 -21.00
C ASP A 293 -12.34 18.78 -21.65
N ASN A 294 -11.85 19.71 -20.83
CA ASN A 294 -11.48 21.07 -21.28
C ASN A 294 -10.26 21.11 -22.21
N GLN A 295 -9.64 19.96 -22.50
CA GLN A 295 -8.49 19.80 -23.39
C GLN A 295 -8.83 18.94 -24.62
N GLY A 296 -10.08 18.49 -24.76
CA GLY A 296 -10.52 17.71 -25.91
C GLY A 296 -10.39 16.19 -25.74
N VAL A 297 -10.10 15.69 -24.54
CA VAL A 297 -9.95 14.25 -24.27
C VAL A 297 -11.30 13.62 -23.95
N SER A 298 -11.63 12.54 -24.64
CA SER A 298 -12.81 11.74 -24.32
C SER A 298 -12.62 10.93 -23.04
N PHE A 299 -13.61 10.99 -22.15
CA PHE A 299 -13.70 10.18 -20.95
C PHE A 299 -15.18 9.92 -20.63
N ALA A 300 -15.44 9.11 -19.62
CA ALA A 300 -16.80 8.91 -19.13
C ALA A 300 -16.87 8.97 -17.60
N VAL A 301 -18.07 9.21 -17.09
CA VAL A 301 -18.41 8.99 -15.69
C VAL A 301 -19.60 8.04 -15.60
N TYR A 302 -19.64 7.21 -14.57
CA TYR A 302 -20.76 6.32 -14.35
C TYR A 302 -21.11 6.22 -12.87
N ARG A 303 -22.37 5.87 -12.58
CA ARG A 303 -22.81 5.62 -11.22
C ARG A 303 -22.67 4.14 -10.87
N PRO A 304 -21.84 3.76 -9.89
CA PRO A 304 -21.74 2.38 -9.43
C PRO A 304 -23.06 1.85 -8.87
N THR A 305 -23.27 0.54 -8.97
CA THR A 305 -24.52 -0.13 -8.57
C THR A 305 -24.54 -0.55 -7.08
N GLY A 306 -23.65 0.00 -6.25
CA GLY A 306 -23.57 -0.23 -4.81
C GLY A 306 -22.83 -1.51 -4.40
N ASP A 307 -22.77 -2.52 -5.27
CA ASP A 307 -22.02 -3.77 -5.04
C ASP A 307 -20.70 -3.82 -5.82
N ASP A 308 -20.33 -2.75 -6.52
CA ASP A 308 -19.12 -2.71 -7.34
C ASP A 308 -17.86 -2.69 -6.45
N PRO A 309 -17.02 -3.74 -6.50
CA PRO A 309 -15.79 -3.77 -5.73
C PRO A 309 -14.84 -2.71 -6.27
N ARG A 310 -14.11 -2.08 -5.36
CA ARG A 310 -13.02 -1.18 -5.67
C ARG A 310 -11.93 -1.96 -6.38
N PRO A 311 -11.40 -1.47 -7.52
CA PRO A 311 -10.28 -2.11 -8.20
C PRO A 311 -9.07 -2.29 -7.28
N SER A 312 -8.23 -3.27 -7.57
CA SER A 312 -6.92 -3.40 -6.92
C SER A 312 -6.09 -2.13 -7.14
N LEU A 313 -5.36 -1.69 -6.11
CA LEU A 313 -4.46 -0.54 -6.23
C LEU A 313 -3.36 -0.82 -7.27
N ASN A 314 -2.72 -1.98 -7.11
CA ASN A 314 -1.74 -2.57 -8.03
C ASN A 314 -2.16 -4.00 -8.33
N ALA A 315 -2.64 -4.24 -9.54
CA ALA A 315 -2.92 -5.60 -9.99
C ALA A 315 -1.61 -6.39 -10.17
N THR A 316 -1.69 -7.71 -10.02
CA THR A 316 -0.51 -8.60 -10.16
C THR A 316 -0.76 -9.75 -11.14
N GLY A 317 -1.98 -9.94 -11.62
CA GLY A 317 -2.29 -10.99 -12.59
C GLY A 317 -1.81 -10.62 -14.00
N HIS A 318 -1.28 -11.59 -14.74
CA HIS A 318 -0.93 -11.42 -16.16
C HIS A 318 -2.08 -10.80 -16.96
N GLY A 319 -1.78 -9.73 -17.71
CA GLY A 319 -2.74 -8.99 -18.52
C GLY A 319 -3.62 -8.01 -17.73
N GLU A 320 -3.45 -7.88 -16.41
CA GLU A 320 -4.19 -6.93 -15.60
C GLU A 320 -3.61 -5.50 -15.64
N LEU A 321 -4.48 -4.51 -15.45
CA LEU A 321 -4.11 -3.10 -15.36
C LEU A 321 -3.49 -2.81 -13.99
N THR A 322 -2.23 -2.43 -13.95
CA THR A 322 -1.56 -2.09 -12.68
C THR A 322 -1.36 -0.59 -12.48
N TYR A 323 -1.29 0.19 -13.56
CA TYR A 323 -1.07 1.64 -13.47
C TYR A 323 -1.67 2.33 -14.70
N MET A 324 -2.25 3.51 -14.50
CA MET A 324 -2.78 4.36 -15.58
C MET A 324 -2.01 5.68 -15.61
N THR A 325 -1.43 6.06 -16.75
CA THR A 325 -0.77 7.36 -16.89
C THR A 325 -1.55 8.26 -17.83
N HIS A 326 -1.98 9.43 -17.38
CA HIS A 326 -2.54 10.48 -18.23
C HIS A 326 -1.44 11.38 -18.77
N TYR A 327 -1.15 11.23 -20.06
CA TYR A 327 -0.32 12.15 -20.80
C TYR A 327 -1.13 13.40 -21.09
N THR A 328 -0.50 14.57 -20.95
CA THR A 328 -1.14 15.86 -21.25
C THR A 328 -0.08 16.91 -21.60
N PRO A 329 -0.37 17.85 -22.52
CA PRO A 329 0.46 19.02 -22.72
C PRO A 329 0.56 19.92 -21.49
N ASP A 330 -0.51 20.02 -20.70
CA ASP A 330 -0.60 20.88 -19.51
C ASP A 330 -1.19 20.09 -18.33
N SER A 331 -0.36 19.78 -17.32
CA SER A 331 -0.84 19.08 -16.12
C SER A 331 -1.68 19.99 -15.21
N GLY A 332 -1.47 21.30 -15.26
CA GLY A 332 -2.20 22.27 -14.45
C GLY A 332 -3.68 22.30 -14.82
N LEU A 333 -3.96 22.38 -16.13
CA LEU A 333 -5.33 22.31 -16.65
C LEU A 333 -6.00 20.97 -16.36
N LEU A 334 -5.26 19.86 -16.51
CA LEU A 334 -5.76 18.53 -16.19
C LEU A 334 -6.13 18.43 -14.70
N ARG A 335 -5.24 18.86 -13.80
CA ARG A 335 -5.48 18.79 -12.34
C ARG A 335 -6.61 19.70 -11.89
N GLU A 336 -6.75 20.89 -12.47
CA GLU A 336 -7.90 21.76 -12.20
C GLU A 336 -9.22 21.10 -12.63
N PHE A 337 -9.25 20.52 -13.83
CA PHE A 337 -10.43 19.84 -14.36
C PHE A 337 -10.81 18.62 -13.52
N TYR A 338 -9.94 17.61 -13.44
CA TYR A 338 -10.27 16.35 -12.75
C TYR A 338 -10.29 16.50 -11.22
N GLY A 339 -9.58 17.47 -10.65
CA GLY A 339 -9.72 17.82 -9.24
C GLY A 339 -11.12 18.35 -8.90
N SER A 340 -11.72 19.16 -9.79
CA SER A 340 -13.07 19.68 -9.59
C SER A 340 -14.16 18.63 -9.90
N VAL A 341 -14.01 17.88 -10.99
CA VAL A 341 -15.00 16.90 -11.47
C VAL A 341 -14.97 15.60 -10.67
N LEU A 342 -13.78 15.05 -10.40
CA LEU A 342 -13.62 13.75 -9.74
C LEU A 342 -13.21 13.85 -8.27
N GLY A 343 -12.86 15.05 -7.78
CA GLY A 343 -12.35 15.21 -6.42
C GLY A 343 -10.93 14.68 -6.23
N TRP A 344 -10.18 14.49 -7.33
CA TRP A 344 -8.79 14.04 -7.27
C TRP A 344 -7.91 15.05 -6.53
N THR A 345 -7.04 14.54 -5.66
CA THR A 345 -5.94 15.29 -5.05
C THR A 345 -4.61 14.75 -5.58
N PHE A 346 -3.57 15.59 -5.51
CA PHE A 346 -2.34 15.33 -6.24
C PHE A 346 -1.10 15.57 -5.38
N SER A 347 -0.12 14.69 -5.53
CA SER A 347 1.23 14.86 -5.01
C SER A 347 2.25 14.96 -6.15
N GLY A 348 3.39 15.60 -5.89
CA GLY A 348 4.45 15.75 -6.89
C GLY A 348 5.10 14.40 -7.22
N GLY A 349 5.22 14.11 -8.51
CA GLY A 349 5.87 12.91 -9.04
C GLY A 349 7.39 13.03 -9.14
N ARG A 350 8.01 12.03 -9.77
CA ARG A 350 9.48 11.92 -9.91
C ARG A 350 10.08 12.71 -11.07
N MET A 351 9.24 13.15 -12.00
CA MET A 351 9.65 13.93 -13.17
C MET A 351 9.15 15.37 -13.09
N ASP A 352 9.78 16.25 -13.86
CA ASP A 352 9.27 17.61 -14.04
C ASP A 352 7.87 17.55 -14.67
N ASP A 353 6.96 18.34 -14.12
CA ASP A 353 5.52 18.31 -14.41
C ASP A 353 4.84 16.91 -14.29
N GLY A 354 5.42 16.01 -13.48
CA GLY A 354 4.83 14.72 -13.13
C GLY A 354 4.03 14.80 -11.83
N TRP A 355 2.89 14.10 -11.78
CA TRP A 355 2.01 14.08 -10.60
C TRP A 355 1.43 12.69 -10.36
N GLU A 356 1.16 12.37 -9.10
CA GLU A 356 0.43 11.18 -8.69
C GLU A 356 -0.95 11.59 -8.17
N VAL A 357 -2.00 10.84 -8.55
CA VAL A 357 -3.35 11.00 -7.99
C VAL A 357 -3.43 10.24 -6.68
N GLU A 358 -3.70 10.95 -5.59
CA GLU A 358 -3.73 10.36 -4.26
C GLU A 358 -5.01 9.56 -4.02
N ASN A 359 -4.89 8.44 -3.32
CA ASN A 359 -6.01 7.58 -2.91
C ASN A 359 -6.91 7.10 -4.08
N ASN A 360 -6.36 7.00 -5.30
CA ASN A 360 -7.08 6.56 -6.50
C ASN A 360 -6.79 5.10 -6.85
N HIS A 361 -7.80 4.37 -7.34
CA HIS A 361 -7.67 2.98 -7.78
C HIS A 361 -8.04 2.81 -9.28
N PRO A 362 -7.20 2.13 -10.08
CA PRO A 362 -5.83 1.72 -9.76
C PRO A 362 -4.93 2.94 -9.58
N MET A 363 -3.64 2.73 -9.29
CA MET A 363 -2.68 3.82 -9.27
C MET A 363 -2.72 4.61 -10.58
N THR A 364 -2.82 5.95 -10.44
CA THR A 364 -2.93 6.85 -11.58
C THR A 364 -1.91 7.98 -11.48
N GLY A 365 -1.15 8.16 -12.54
CA GLY A 365 -0.19 9.25 -12.70
C GLY A 365 -0.59 10.23 -13.79
N ILE A 366 0.06 11.39 -13.79
CA ILE A 366 -0.04 12.41 -14.82
C ILE A 366 1.37 12.75 -15.29
N ALA A 367 1.59 12.70 -16.60
CA ALA A 367 2.80 13.16 -17.24
C ALA A 367 2.47 14.42 -18.06
N GLY A 368 2.86 15.59 -17.54
CA GLY A 368 2.74 16.86 -18.23
C GLY A 368 3.80 17.08 -19.32
N GLY A 369 3.65 18.17 -20.09
CA GLY A 369 4.59 18.55 -21.14
C GLY A 369 4.63 17.63 -22.37
N GLN A 370 3.62 16.75 -22.53
CA GLN A 370 3.53 15.83 -23.66
C GLN A 370 3.03 16.53 -24.92
N GLU A 371 3.34 16.00 -26.10
CA GLU A 371 2.87 16.57 -27.37
C GLU A 371 1.34 16.45 -27.55
N SER A 372 0.75 15.40 -26.96
CA SER A 372 -0.67 15.09 -27.07
C SER A 372 -1.18 14.42 -25.80
N SER A 373 -2.48 14.56 -25.55
CA SER A 373 -3.13 13.88 -24.44
C SER A 373 -3.48 12.43 -24.76
N ALA A 374 -3.25 11.53 -23.82
CA ALA A 374 -3.63 10.12 -23.93
C ALA A 374 -3.70 9.46 -22.56
N ALA A 375 -4.59 8.48 -22.39
CA ALA A 375 -4.55 7.56 -21.26
C ALA A 375 -3.70 6.34 -21.67
N VAL A 376 -2.56 6.13 -21.00
CA VAL A 376 -1.57 5.11 -21.32
C VAL A 376 -1.56 4.07 -20.20
N PRO A 377 -2.14 2.88 -20.40
CA PRO A 377 -2.17 1.82 -19.40
C PRO A 377 -0.82 1.10 -19.30
N MET A 378 -0.48 0.63 -18.11
CA MET A 378 0.56 -0.36 -17.87
C MET A 378 -0.09 -1.71 -17.53
N TRP A 379 0.27 -2.74 -18.30
CA TRP A 379 -0.22 -4.10 -18.13
C TRP A 379 0.83 -5.00 -17.50
N VAL A 380 0.40 -5.84 -16.55
CA VAL A 380 1.28 -6.81 -15.91
C VAL A 380 1.61 -7.96 -16.87
N VAL A 381 2.88 -8.37 -16.92
CA VAL A 381 3.33 -9.55 -17.65
C VAL A 381 4.21 -10.45 -16.79
N ASP A 382 4.05 -11.77 -16.93
CA ASP A 382 4.85 -12.74 -16.18
C ASP A 382 6.32 -12.75 -16.64
N ASP A 383 6.55 -12.52 -17.94
CA ASP A 383 7.86 -12.46 -18.56
C ASP A 383 7.86 -11.36 -19.63
N ILE A 384 8.58 -10.28 -19.34
CA ILE A 384 8.61 -9.08 -20.18
C ILE A 384 9.36 -9.30 -21.49
N GLU A 385 10.37 -10.16 -21.52
CA GLU A 385 11.12 -10.45 -22.75
C GLU A 385 10.24 -11.22 -23.73
N VAL A 386 9.49 -12.21 -23.23
CA VAL A 386 8.50 -12.95 -24.02
C VAL A 386 7.38 -12.03 -24.49
N ALA A 387 6.86 -11.16 -23.64
CA ALA A 387 5.78 -10.24 -24.00
C ALA A 387 6.23 -9.21 -25.06
N VAL A 388 7.42 -8.63 -24.91
CA VAL A 388 8.02 -7.71 -25.89
C VAL A 388 8.25 -8.40 -27.23
N GLN A 389 8.66 -9.68 -27.24
CA GLN A 389 8.76 -10.43 -28.49
C GLN A 389 7.39 -10.63 -29.14
N ARG A 390 6.35 -10.96 -28.37
CA ARG A 390 4.97 -11.08 -28.87
C ARG A 390 4.43 -9.77 -29.44
N VAL A 391 4.79 -8.61 -28.86
CA VAL A 391 4.46 -7.30 -29.42
C VAL A 391 5.03 -7.16 -30.84
N ARG A 392 6.32 -7.49 -31.02
CA ARG A 392 6.97 -7.43 -32.34
C ARG A 392 6.35 -8.42 -33.33
N ASP A 393 6.12 -9.65 -32.90
CA ASP A 393 5.53 -10.71 -33.74
C ASP A 393 4.08 -10.37 -34.15
N GLY A 394 3.36 -9.66 -33.29
CA GLY A 394 2.02 -9.14 -33.55
C GLY A 394 1.97 -7.89 -34.43
N GLY A 395 3.12 -7.35 -34.87
CA GLY A 395 3.20 -6.14 -35.70
C GLY A 395 3.17 -4.83 -34.91
N GLY A 396 3.22 -4.89 -33.58
CA GLY A 396 3.38 -3.73 -32.72
C GLY A 396 4.82 -3.21 -32.70
N THR A 397 5.01 -2.04 -32.08
CA THR A 397 6.31 -1.37 -31.97
C THR A 397 6.76 -1.32 -30.52
N VAL A 398 8.03 -1.57 -30.26
CA VAL A 398 8.65 -1.39 -28.94
C VAL A 398 9.42 -0.08 -28.99
N ILE A 399 8.91 0.95 -28.32
CA ILE A 399 9.51 2.29 -28.28
C ILE A 399 10.76 2.24 -27.40
N ASN A 400 10.59 1.79 -26.16
CA ASN A 400 11.66 1.54 -25.20
C ASN A 400 11.61 0.08 -24.75
N GLY A 401 12.73 -0.63 -24.90
CA GLY A 401 12.84 -2.05 -24.52
C GLY A 401 12.81 -2.25 -23.00
N PRO A 402 12.84 -3.51 -22.53
CA PRO A 402 12.86 -3.82 -21.10
C PRO A 402 13.99 -3.10 -20.38
N GLU A 403 13.63 -2.27 -19.40
CA GLU A 403 14.56 -1.55 -18.54
C GLU A 403 14.19 -1.74 -17.07
N GLN A 404 15.20 -1.97 -16.22
CA GLN A 404 15.01 -2.08 -14.78
C GLN A 404 14.72 -0.70 -14.19
N GLN A 405 13.49 -0.53 -13.72
CA GLN A 405 13.09 0.59 -12.87
C GLN A 405 13.25 0.24 -11.39
N SER A 406 13.09 1.22 -10.51
CA SER A 406 13.17 1.01 -9.06
C SER A 406 12.06 0.11 -8.49
N TYR A 407 10.98 -0.13 -9.26
CA TYR A 407 9.79 -0.87 -8.81
C TYR A 407 9.40 -2.05 -9.71
N ALA A 408 9.85 -2.10 -10.95
CA ALA A 408 9.52 -3.14 -11.94
C ALA A 408 10.55 -3.16 -13.07
N ILE A 409 10.52 -4.18 -13.92
CA ILE A 409 11.08 -4.09 -15.27
C ILE A 409 9.94 -3.60 -16.18
N SER A 410 10.17 -2.56 -16.98
CA SER A 410 9.13 -2.00 -17.85
C SER A 410 9.58 -1.84 -19.29
N ALA A 411 8.63 -1.90 -20.23
CA ALA A 411 8.83 -1.61 -21.65
C ALA A 411 7.67 -0.78 -22.18
N GLU A 412 7.97 0.17 -23.07
CA GLU A 412 6.99 1.08 -23.69
C GLU A 412 6.69 0.62 -25.13
N CYS A 413 5.41 0.48 -25.46
CA CYS A 413 4.99 -0.18 -26.70
C CYS A 413 3.81 0.53 -27.38
N LEU A 414 3.72 0.38 -28.70
CA LEU A 414 2.51 0.62 -29.49
C LEU A 414 1.97 -0.71 -29.99
N ASP A 415 0.65 -0.87 -30.06
CA ASP A 415 0.04 -2.01 -30.75
C ASP A 415 0.19 -1.88 -32.27
N ASP A 416 -0.37 -2.84 -33.02
CA ASP A 416 -0.33 -2.87 -34.48
C ASP A 416 -1.29 -1.85 -35.15
N GLN A 417 -1.90 -0.99 -34.36
CA GLN A 417 -2.85 0.07 -34.76
C GLN A 417 -2.48 1.45 -34.18
N GLY A 418 -1.45 1.53 -33.33
CA GLY A 418 -0.92 2.77 -32.75
C GLY A 418 -1.37 3.06 -31.32
N ALA A 419 -2.12 2.17 -30.66
CA ALA A 419 -2.50 2.36 -29.25
C ALA A 419 -1.27 2.23 -28.33
N HIS A 420 -1.06 3.23 -27.48
CA HIS A 420 0.10 3.32 -26.59
C HIS A 420 -0.15 2.60 -25.27
N PHE A 421 0.80 1.77 -24.83
CA PHE A 421 0.76 1.09 -23.53
C PHE A 421 2.16 0.74 -23.02
N TYR A 422 2.26 0.45 -21.72
CA TYR A 422 3.43 -0.12 -21.09
C TYR A 422 3.21 -1.59 -20.71
N LEU A 423 4.29 -2.36 -20.67
CA LEU A 423 4.37 -3.68 -20.05
C LEU A 423 5.19 -3.56 -18.76
N GLY A 424 4.76 -4.20 -17.68
CA GLY A 424 5.44 -4.22 -16.39
C GLY A 424 5.59 -5.64 -15.83
N GLN A 425 6.79 -5.99 -15.37
CA GLN A 425 7.08 -7.23 -14.66
C GLN A 425 7.60 -6.90 -13.26
N TYR A 426 7.00 -7.49 -12.23
CA TYR A 426 7.20 -7.14 -10.81
C TYR A 426 7.93 -8.21 -10.00
#